data_AF-A0AAV8XLR6-F1
#
_entry.id   AF-A0AAV8XLR6-F1
#
_cell.length_a   1.000
_cell.length_b   1.000
_cell.length_c   1.000
_cell.angle_alpha   90.00
_cell.angle_beta   90.00
_cell.angle_gamma   90.00
#
_symmetry.space_group_name_H-M   'P 1'
#
loop_
_entity.id
_entity.type
_entity.pdbx_description
1 polymer ?
#
loop_
_entity_poly.entity_id
_entity_poly.type
_entity_poly.pdbx_seq_one_letter_code
_entity_poly.pdbx_strand_id
1 'polypeptide(L)'
;MSRYKSDPEMWDYEKPSFCSKLLHYTWKTISCLFSHIALVATVVSYCVLGAYTFATLEVDNEKEVKRAIHLLRENVTMYLWNYTQELDALRVENFTTVAEKYLKNFEGAILKSMTKDGWDGEEDEAKVQWSFYRRPFLLHHSHHDDR
;
A
#
# COMPACT_ATOMS: atom_id res chain seq x y z
N MET A 1 -73.29 -36.03 32.94
CA MET A 1 -72.75 -34.67 33.18
C MET A 1 -71.24 -34.82 33.29
N SER A 2 -70.53 -34.49 32.20
CA SER A 2 -69.07 -34.64 32.08
C SER A 2 -68.37 -33.56 32.90
N ARG A 3 -67.42 -33.94 33.75
CA ARG A 3 -66.52 -32.99 34.43
C ARG A 3 -65.12 -33.25 33.90
N TYR A 4 -64.85 -32.72 32.71
CA TYR A 4 -63.51 -32.65 32.13
C TYR A 4 -62.67 -31.73 33.02
N LYS A 5 -61.69 -32.30 33.73
CA LYS A 5 -60.70 -31.55 34.48
C LYS A 5 -59.54 -31.32 33.52
N SER A 6 -59.39 -30.09 33.05
CA SER A 6 -58.23 -29.66 32.27
C SER A 6 -57.01 -29.70 33.18
N ASP A 7 -56.13 -30.68 32.98
CA ASP A 7 -54.79 -30.63 33.54
C ASP A 7 -53.96 -29.60 32.76
N PRO A 8 -53.20 -28.73 33.45
CA PRO A 8 -52.44 -27.68 32.82
C PRO A 8 -51.27 -28.27 32.04
N GLU A 9 -51.00 -27.71 30.87
CA GLU A 9 -49.86 -27.97 29.99
C GLU A 9 -48.60 -28.32 30.80
N MET A 10 -48.32 -29.62 30.87
CA MET A 10 -47.00 -30.11 31.21
C MET A 10 -46.14 -29.81 29.99
N TRP A 11 -45.39 -28.71 30.08
CA TRP A 11 -44.29 -28.45 29.19
C TRP A 11 -43.38 -29.67 29.26
N ASP A 12 -43.53 -30.57 28.29
CA ASP A 12 -42.60 -31.64 28.04
C ASP A 12 -41.26 -30.98 27.71
N TYR A 13 -40.51 -30.68 28.77
CA TYR A 13 -39.14 -30.28 28.69
C TYR A 13 -38.38 -31.53 28.25
N GLU A 14 -38.41 -31.76 26.94
CA GLU A 14 -37.84 -32.90 26.27
C GLU A 14 -36.40 -33.04 26.79
N LYS A 15 -36.17 -34.14 27.51
CA LYS A 15 -34.93 -34.37 28.25
C LYS A 15 -33.78 -34.24 27.26
N PRO A 16 -32.88 -33.23 27.38
CA PRO A 16 -31.98 -32.90 26.29
C PRO A 16 -31.12 -34.11 25.98
N SER A 17 -31.27 -34.62 24.75
CA SER A 17 -30.52 -35.76 24.28
C SER A 17 -29.02 -35.47 24.43
N PHE A 18 -28.22 -36.52 24.64
CA PHE A 18 -26.77 -36.37 24.74
C PHE A 18 -26.20 -35.67 23.48
N CYS A 19 -26.83 -35.91 22.33
CA CYS A 19 -26.55 -35.25 21.06
C CYS A 19 -26.86 -33.74 21.12
N SER A 20 -28.00 -33.31 21.68
CA SER A 20 -28.33 -31.88 21.84
C SER A 20 -27.36 -31.17 22.78
N LYS A 21 -26.89 -31.83 23.84
CA LYS A 21 -25.87 -31.27 24.75
C LYS A 21 -24.50 -31.15 24.07
N LEU A 22 -24.10 -32.18 23.32
CA LEU A 22 -22.87 -32.19 22.52
C LEU A 22 -22.91 -31.09 21.46
N LEU A 23 -24.01 -30.99 20.70
CA LEU A 23 -24.22 -29.97 19.67
C LEU A 23 -24.20 -28.55 20.25
N HIS A 24 -24.78 -28.35 21.43
CA HIS A 24 -24.74 -27.05 22.10
C HIS A 24 -23.34 -26.70 22.60
N TYR A 25 -22.55 -27.68 23.05
CA TYR A 25 -21.15 -27.47 23.45
C TYR A 25 -20.24 -27.22 22.24
N THR A 26 -20.42 -27.96 21.14
CA THR A 26 -19.69 -27.73 19.89
C THR A 26 -20.06 -26.38 19.29
N TRP A 27 -21.32 -25.98 19.33
CA TRP A 27 -21.74 -24.65 18.87
C TRP A 27 -21.17 -23.51 19.72
N LYS A 28 -21.15 -23.64 21.06
CA LYS A 28 -20.48 -22.68 21.95
C LYS A 28 -18.97 -22.60 21.69
N THR A 29 -18.31 -23.74 21.48
CA THR A 29 -16.86 -23.78 21.21
C THR A 29 -16.51 -23.23 19.83
N ILE A 30 -17.29 -23.53 18.80
CA ILE A 30 -17.18 -22.91 17.47
C ILE A 30 -17.35 -21.39 17.60
N SER A 31 -18.32 -20.92 18.37
CA SER A 31 -18.55 -19.47 18.55
C SER A 31 -17.38 -18.78 19.28
N CYS A 32 -16.76 -19.45 20.26
CA CYS A 32 -15.59 -18.95 20.98
C CYS A 32 -14.32 -18.93 20.10
N LEU A 33 -14.06 -20.02 19.38
CA LEU A 33 -12.93 -20.13 18.45
C LEU A 33 -13.09 -19.16 17.28
N PHE A 34 -14.31 -19.00 16.77
CA PHE A 34 -14.62 -18.01 15.73
C PHE A 34 -14.30 -16.60 16.21
N SER A 35 -14.54 -16.25 17.48
CA SER A 35 -14.17 -14.94 18.02
C SER A 35 -12.65 -14.71 17.98
N HIS A 36 -11.85 -15.65 18.48
CA HIS A 36 -10.39 -15.50 18.52
C HIS A 36 -9.76 -15.58 17.13
N ILE A 37 -10.18 -16.55 16.31
CA ILE A 37 -9.65 -16.75 14.95
C ILE A 37 -10.10 -15.60 14.04
N ALA A 38 -11.35 -15.15 14.10
CA ALA A 38 -11.83 -14.03 13.29
C ALA A 38 -11.16 -12.71 13.69
N LEU A 39 -10.88 -12.48 14.97
CA LEU A 39 -10.13 -11.28 15.41
C LEU A 39 -8.73 -11.29 14.81
N VAL A 40 -8.00 -12.40 14.95
CA VAL A 40 -6.64 -12.53 14.40
C VAL A 40 -6.67 -12.43 12.87
N ALA A 41 -7.59 -13.12 12.20
CA ALA A 41 -7.73 -13.07 10.74
C ALA A 41 -8.06 -11.64 10.25
N THR A 42 -8.90 -10.91 10.97
CA THR A 42 -9.22 -9.51 10.64
C THR A 42 -7.99 -8.62 10.75
N VAL A 43 -7.19 -8.76 11.83
CA VAL A 43 -5.94 -8.01 11.98
C VAL A 43 -4.95 -8.32 10.85
N VAL A 44 -4.75 -9.60 10.52
CA VAL A 44 -3.87 -9.99 9.40
C VAL A 44 -4.38 -9.43 8.07
N SER A 45 -5.68 -9.55 7.80
CA SER A 45 -6.28 -9.01 6.57
C SER A 45 -6.14 -7.49 6.49
N TYR A 46 -6.29 -6.78 7.60
CA TYR A 46 -6.10 -5.34 7.69
C TYR A 46 -4.65 -4.95 7.39
N CYS A 47 -3.67 -5.70 7.91
CA CYS A 47 -2.26 -5.49 7.59
C CYS A 47 -1.96 -5.74 6.10
N VAL A 48 -2.52 -6.80 5.51
CA VAL A 48 -2.34 -7.12 4.09
C VAL A 48 -2.98 -6.04 3.19
N LEU A 49 -4.20 -5.60 3.52
CA LEU A 49 -4.88 -4.51 2.83
C LEU A 49 -4.13 -3.19 2.95
N GLY A 50 -3.61 -2.87 4.15
CA GLY A 50 -2.76 -1.70 4.36
C GLY A 50 -1.51 -1.76 3.50
N ALA A 51 -0.81 -2.90 3.50
CA ALA A 51 0.37 -3.10 2.65
C ALA A 51 0.04 -2.95 1.16
N TYR A 52 -1.07 -3.51 0.69
CA TYR A 52 -1.51 -3.36 -0.70
C TYR A 52 -1.79 -1.90 -1.05
N THR A 53 -2.57 -1.22 -0.20
CA THR A 53 -2.98 0.18 -0.41
C THR A 53 -1.78 1.13 -0.43
N PHE A 54 -0.87 1.01 0.54
CA PHE A 54 0.34 1.84 0.57
C PHE A 54 1.25 1.57 -0.63
N ALA A 55 1.36 0.31 -1.07
CA ALA A 55 2.14 0.02 -2.26
C ALA A 55 1.53 0.63 -3.53
N THR A 56 0.20 0.61 -3.68
CA THR A 56 -0.42 1.26 -4.84
C THR A 56 -0.22 2.78 -4.80
N LEU A 57 -0.34 3.39 -3.63
CA LEU A 57 -0.19 4.84 -3.47
C LEU A 57 1.26 5.31 -3.69
N GLU A 58 2.23 4.61 -3.11
CA GLU A 58 3.64 4.98 -3.22
C GLU A 58 4.19 4.74 -4.63
N VAL A 59 3.73 3.70 -5.36
CA VAL A 59 4.19 3.44 -6.73
C VAL A 59 3.79 4.54 -7.69
N ASP A 60 2.57 5.07 -7.57
CA ASP A 60 2.11 6.17 -8.43
C ASP A 60 2.82 7.49 -8.08
N ASN A 61 3.01 7.76 -6.78
CA ASN A 61 3.77 8.92 -6.31
C ASN A 61 5.24 8.87 -6.76
N GLU A 62 5.92 7.73 -6.65
CA GLU A 62 7.30 7.56 -7.14
C GLU A 62 7.41 7.86 -8.64
N LYS A 63 6.47 7.37 -9.46
CA LYS A 63 6.46 7.64 -10.90
C LYS A 63 6.25 9.12 -11.21
N GLU A 64 5.35 9.79 -10.50
CA GLU A 64 5.09 11.21 -10.71
C GLU A 64 6.32 12.06 -10.35
N VAL A 65 6.97 11.78 -9.22
CA VAL A 65 8.20 12.45 -8.79
C VAL A 65 9.32 12.23 -9.81
N LYS A 66 9.51 10.99 -10.29
CA LYS A 66 10.51 10.68 -11.33
C LYS A 66 10.28 11.46 -12.62
N ARG A 67 9.04 11.50 -13.12
CA ARG A 67 8.69 12.30 -14.32
C ARG A 67 8.90 13.78 -14.10
N ALA A 68 8.50 14.31 -12.95
CA ALA A 68 8.67 15.73 -12.62
C ALA A 68 10.15 16.13 -12.65
N ILE A 69 11.03 15.29 -12.10
CA ILE A 69 12.47 15.53 -12.07
C ILE A 69 13.08 15.39 -13.48
N HIS A 70 12.67 14.39 -14.25
CA HIS A 70 13.10 14.23 -15.64
C HIS A 70 12.77 15.47 -16.47
N LEU A 71 11.51 15.94 -16.41
CA LEU A 71 11.06 17.15 -17.11
C LEU A 71 11.80 18.41 -16.63
N LEU A 72 12.06 18.51 -15.32
CA LEU A 72 12.80 19.63 -14.76
C LEU A 72 14.24 19.67 -15.31
N ARG A 73 14.91 18.51 -15.39
CA ARG A 73 16.25 18.41 -15.97
C ARG A 73 16.25 18.80 -17.44
N GLU A 74 15.34 18.26 -18.24
CA GLU A 74 15.23 18.61 -19.65
C GLU A 74 15.01 20.10 -19.87
N ASN A 75 14.13 20.72 -19.08
CA ASN A 75 13.86 22.15 -19.17
C ASN A 75 15.10 23.00 -18.84
N VAL A 76 15.84 22.64 -17.78
CA VAL A 76 17.08 23.33 -17.42
C VAL A 76 18.15 23.16 -18.51
N THR A 77 18.32 21.95 -19.03
CA THR A 77 19.27 21.68 -20.13
C THR A 77 18.89 22.45 -21.40
N MET A 78 17.62 22.45 -21.77
CA MET A 78 17.12 23.15 -22.95
C MET A 78 17.25 24.67 -22.82
N TYR A 79 16.96 25.22 -21.64
CA TYR A 79 17.12 26.64 -21.36
C TYR A 79 18.60 27.06 -21.47
N LEU A 80 19.51 26.31 -20.82
CA LEU A 80 20.94 26.56 -20.91
C LEU A 80 21.45 26.43 -22.35
N TRP A 81 20.99 25.42 -23.08
CA TRP A 81 21.34 25.19 -24.48
C TRP A 81 20.90 26.35 -25.37
N ASN A 82 19.65 26.79 -25.27
CA ASN A 82 19.18 27.93 -26.06
C ASN A 82 19.92 29.21 -25.69
N TYR A 83 20.18 29.43 -24.40
CA TYR A 83 20.95 30.57 -23.93
C TYR A 83 22.39 30.58 -24.48
N THR A 84 23.03 29.42 -24.64
CA THR A 84 24.34 29.34 -25.31
C THR A 84 24.30 29.66 -26.80
N GLN A 85 23.19 29.35 -27.49
CA GLN A 85 23.02 29.57 -28.93
C GLN A 85 22.65 31.02 -29.28
N GLU A 86 22.02 31.75 -28.37
CA GLU A 86 21.66 33.17 -28.53
C GLU A 86 22.85 34.13 -28.28
N LEU A 87 23.96 33.63 -27.73
CA LEU A 87 25.16 34.41 -27.45
C LEU A 87 26.10 34.43 -28.65
N ASP A 88 26.28 35.62 -29.25
CA ASP A 88 27.21 35.87 -30.37
C ASP A 88 28.68 35.55 -30.02
N ALA A 89 29.05 35.73 -28.73
CA ALA A 89 30.32 35.27 -28.17
C ALA A 89 30.13 34.83 -26.71
N LEU A 90 30.58 33.60 -26.38
CA LEU A 90 30.43 33.01 -25.05
C LEU A 90 31.35 33.70 -24.03
N ARG A 91 30.84 34.74 -23.36
CA ARG A 91 31.52 35.36 -22.22
C ARG A 91 31.25 34.55 -20.96
N VAL A 92 32.29 33.87 -20.48
CA VAL A 92 32.23 32.95 -19.33
C VAL A 92 31.64 33.63 -18.08
N GLU A 93 31.98 34.88 -17.79
CA GLU A 93 31.47 35.60 -16.60
C GLU A 93 29.93 35.76 -16.61
N ASN A 94 29.37 36.17 -17.75
CA ASN A 94 27.93 36.40 -17.90
C ASN A 94 27.16 35.07 -17.99
N PHE A 95 27.76 34.08 -18.64
CA PHE A 95 27.15 32.76 -18.73
C PHE A 95 27.12 32.04 -17.38
N THR A 96 28.23 32.07 -16.63
CA THR A 96 28.37 31.34 -15.37
C THR A 96 27.40 31.86 -14.32
N THR A 97 27.20 33.18 -14.22
CA THR A 97 26.26 33.78 -13.25
C THR A 97 24.80 33.40 -13.54
N VAL A 98 24.40 33.35 -14.81
CA VAL A 98 23.07 32.90 -15.21
C VAL A 98 22.92 31.40 -14.97
N ALA A 99 23.90 30.60 -15.41
CA ALA A 99 23.87 29.15 -15.22
C ALA A 99 23.80 28.76 -13.75
N GLU A 100 24.61 29.38 -12.88
CA GLU A 100 24.63 29.13 -11.44
C GLU A 100 23.26 29.39 -10.80
N LYS A 101 22.57 30.46 -11.21
CA LYS A 101 21.22 30.79 -10.71
C LYS A 101 20.21 29.70 -11.05
N TYR A 102 20.19 29.22 -12.30
CA TYR A 102 19.27 28.17 -12.73
C TYR A 102 19.62 26.80 -12.12
N LEU A 103 20.91 26.49 -11.99
CA LEU A 103 21.39 25.29 -11.32
C LEU A 103 21.05 25.27 -9.83
N LYS A 104 21.16 26.40 -9.11
CA LYS A 104 20.74 26.50 -7.70
C LYS A 104 19.24 26.31 -7.52
N ASN A 105 18.42 26.82 -8.44
CA ASN A 105 16.97 26.60 -8.40
C ASN A 105 16.62 25.12 -8.64
N PHE A 106 17.33 24.46 -9.57
CA PHE A 106 17.21 23.03 -9.83
C PHE A 106 17.63 22.19 -8.61
N GLU A 107 18.78 22.51 -8.02
CA GLU A 107 19.27 21.87 -6.80
C GLU A 107 18.27 22.02 -5.66
N GLY A 108 17.69 23.21 -5.46
CA GLY A 108 16.67 23.43 -4.44
C GLY A 108 15.40 22.61 -4.67
N ALA A 109 14.99 22.43 -5.94
CA ALA A 109 13.85 21.58 -6.29
C ALA A 109 14.13 20.09 -6.05
N ILE A 110 15.34 19.62 -6.38
CA ILE A 110 15.78 18.25 -6.11
C ILE A 110 15.93 17.98 -4.61
N LEU A 111 16.56 18.88 -3.87
CA LEU A 111 16.74 18.71 -2.42
C LEU A 111 15.39 18.62 -1.72
N LYS A 112 14.41 19.40 -2.20
CA LYS A 112 13.03 19.34 -1.72
C LYS A 112 12.39 17.98 -2.02
N SER A 113 12.54 17.44 -3.23
CA SER A 113 11.98 16.11 -3.55
C SER A 113 12.69 14.97 -2.80
N MET A 114 13.99 15.09 -2.54
CA MET A 114 14.73 14.13 -1.72
C MET A 114 14.30 14.16 -0.24
N THR A 115 14.12 15.35 0.34
CA THR A 115 13.79 15.46 1.78
C THR A 115 12.32 15.28 2.11
N LYS A 116 11.40 15.69 1.23
CA LYS A 116 9.95 15.56 1.48
C LYS A 116 9.33 14.34 0.83
N ASP A 117 9.74 14.01 -0.38
CA ASP A 117 9.04 13.03 -1.22
C ASP A 117 9.80 11.69 -1.29
N GLY A 118 10.95 11.57 -0.60
CA GLY A 118 11.68 10.32 -0.43
C GLY A 118 12.42 9.82 -1.68
N TRP A 119 12.73 10.72 -2.61
CA TRP A 119 13.40 10.35 -3.86
C TRP A 119 14.83 9.82 -3.63
N ASP A 120 15.13 8.64 -4.19
CA ASP A 120 16.39 7.91 -4.04
C ASP A 120 17.48 8.29 -5.06
N GLY A 121 17.15 9.20 -6.00
CA GLY A 121 18.06 9.64 -7.05
C GLY A 121 18.05 8.75 -8.30
N GLU A 122 17.19 7.73 -8.38
CA GLU A 122 17.05 6.90 -9.57
C GLU A 122 15.93 7.44 -10.47
N GLU A 123 16.30 7.88 -11.67
CA GLU A 123 15.38 8.47 -12.66
C GLU A 123 14.72 7.43 -13.58
N ASP A 124 15.19 6.18 -13.55
CA ASP A 124 14.64 5.11 -14.38
C ASP A 124 13.23 4.73 -13.86
N GLU A 125 12.22 4.91 -14.71
CA GLU A 125 10.83 4.54 -14.43
C GLU A 125 10.66 3.03 -14.25
N ALA A 126 11.57 2.21 -14.79
CA ALA A 126 11.51 0.75 -14.69
C ALA A 126 11.95 0.21 -13.32
N LYS A 127 12.74 0.98 -12.56
CA LYS A 127 13.20 0.61 -11.21
C LYS A 127 12.35 1.29 -10.16
N VAL A 128 11.22 0.67 -9.83
CA VAL A 128 10.34 1.13 -8.77
C VAL A 128 10.83 0.55 -7.45
N GLN A 129 11.12 1.40 -6.46
CA GLN A 129 11.71 0.97 -5.19
C GLN A 129 10.70 0.17 -4.35
N TRP A 130 9.40 0.46 -4.55
CA TRP A 130 8.23 -0.29 -4.06
C TRP A 130 7.72 -1.37 -5.02
N SER A 131 8.56 -1.86 -5.94
CA SER A 131 8.20 -3.07 -6.69
C SER A 131 8.02 -4.24 -5.71
N PHE A 132 6.94 -4.99 -5.94
CA PHE A 132 6.41 -6.08 -5.10
C PHE A 132 7.47 -7.09 -4.57
N TYR A 133 8.62 -7.17 -5.23
CA TYR A 133 9.76 -8.03 -4.89
C TYR A 133 10.43 -7.72 -3.54
N ARG A 134 10.34 -6.48 -3.00
CA ARG A 134 10.84 -6.17 -1.64
C ARG A 134 9.88 -6.63 -0.51
N ARG A 135 8.88 -7.46 -0.82
CA ARG A 135 7.98 -8.09 0.15
C ARG A 135 8.11 -9.61 0.16
N PRO A 136 9.03 -10.19 0.94
CA PRO A 136 8.92 -11.59 1.31
C PRO A 136 8.17 -11.70 2.65
N PHE A 137 6.90 -12.12 2.59
CA PHE A 137 6.43 -13.15 3.54
C PHE A 137 5.18 -13.92 3.11
N LEU A 138 4.36 -13.45 2.16
CA LEU A 138 3.05 -14.09 1.93
C LEU A 138 2.72 -14.58 0.51
N LEU A 139 3.63 -14.51 -0.47
CA LEU A 139 3.32 -14.99 -1.83
C LEU A 139 4.32 -15.99 -2.44
N HIS A 140 5.16 -16.67 -1.64
CA HIS A 140 6.03 -17.74 -2.13
C HIS A 140 5.40 -19.16 -2.01
N HIS A 141 4.12 -19.32 -2.33
CA HIS A 141 3.50 -20.66 -2.34
C HIS A 141 2.65 -20.99 -3.58
N SER A 142 2.91 -20.34 -4.73
CA SER A 142 2.21 -20.69 -5.99
C SER A 142 3.08 -20.64 -7.25
N HIS A 143 4.38 -20.94 -7.16
CA HIS A 143 5.17 -21.07 -8.38
C HIS A 143 6.32 -22.08 -8.27
N HIS A 144 5.99 -23.30 -7.81
CA HIS A 144 6.92 -24.43 -7.88
C HIS A 144 6.26 -25.67 -8.49
N ASP A 145 5.53 -25.46 -9.59
CA ASP A 145 5.32 -26.45 -10.64
C ASP A 145 5.82 -25.81 -11.94
N ASP A 146 6.46 -26.60 -12.80
CA ASP A 146 7.18 -26.27 -14.04
C ASP A 146 8.72 -26.12 -13.95
N ARG A 147 9.40 -27.23 -13.64
CA ARG A 147 10.42 -27.83 -14.55
C ARG A 147 10.82 -29.23 -14.10
#